data_AF-A0A7S0MZ70-F1
#
_entry.id   AF-A0A7S0MZ70-F1
#
_cell.length_a   1.000
_cell.length_b   1.000
_cell.length_c   1.000
_cell.angle_alpha   90.00
_cell.angle_beta   90.00
_cell.angle_gamma   90.00
#
_symmetry.space_group_name_H-M   'P 1'
#
loop_
_entity.id
_entity.type
_entity.pdbx_description
1 polymer ?
#
loop_
_entity_poly.entity_id
_entity_poly.type
_entity_poly.pdbx_seq_one_letter_code
_entity_poly.pdbx_strand_id
1 'polypeptide(L)'
;AVVIIIIKKPTATGVRWLRAGPLRWAMRLLKLGVGLVTMQPMILALLFNIFKMVVIVRRLMRGIVDLDMDEKPGMGESVKSNTTFADVVGVDEAKRELEDIVAYLRDPGRFTRLGGKMTKGVLLWGPPGTGKTLLARAVAGEAGVPFKYASGSEFEEMYV
;
A
#
# COMPACT_ATOMS: atom_id res chain seq x y z
N ALA A 1 48.07 77.68 -9.39
CA ALA A 1 46.73 77.12 -9.22
C ALA A 1 46.53 76.02 -10.26
N VAL A 2 46.28 74.79 -9.81
CA VAL A 2 46.10 73.61 -10.67
C VAL A 2 44.69 73.65 -11.24
N VAL A 3 44.55 73.75 -12.57
CA VAL A 3 43.27 73.66 -13.27
C VAL A 3 43.26 72.36 -14.06
N ILE A 4 42.63 71.35 -13.48
CA ILE A 4 42.29 70.10 -14.16
C ILE A 4 40.91 70.31 -14.79
N ILE A 5 40.84 70.40 -16.12
CA ILE A 5 39.58 70.31 -16.86
C ILE A 5 39.58 68.97 -17.61
N ILE A 6 38.72 68.09 -17.13
CA ILE A 6 38.52 66.72 -17.59
C ILE A 6 37.77 66.75 -18.93
N ILE A 7 38.44 66.38 -20.02
CA ILE A 7 37.80 66.19 -21.32
C ILE A 7 37.12 64.82 -21.33
N LYS A 8 35.79 64.81 -21.11
CA LYS A 8 34.95 63.62 -21.23
C LYS A 8 34.83 63.25 -22.72
N LYS A 9 35.47 62.15 -23.15
CA LYS A 9 35.20 61.57 -24.48
C LYS A 9 33.71 61.23 -24.57
N PRO A 10 32.99 61.63 -25.64
CA PRO A 10 31.69 61.06 -25.91
C PRO A 10 31.90 59.57 -26.19
N THR A 11 31.34 58.76 -25.29
CA THR A 11 31.17 57.33 -25.41
C THR A 11 30.56 57.01 -26.77
N ALA A 12 31.36 56.41 -27.65
CA ALA A 12 30.91 55.79 -28.89
C ALA A 12 30.13 54.50 -28.57
N THR A 13 28.94 54.64 -28.00
CA THR A 13 27.97 53.56 -27.76
C THR A 13 26.68 53.78 -28.55
N GLY A 14 26.80 54.40 -29.72
CA GLY A 14 25.78 54.37 -30.74
C GLY A 14 26.41 53.91 -32.04
N VAL A 15 25.73 53.03 -32.78
CA VAL A 15 26.07 52.66 -34.17
C VAL A 15 27.18 51.59 -34.38
N ARG A 16 27.27 50.56 -33.51
CA ARG A 16 27.95 49.28 -33.87
C ARG A 16 27.00 48.20 -34.41
N TRP A 17 25.70 48.46 -34.46
CA TRP A 17 24.69 47.49 -34.90
C TRP A 17 24.31 47.61 -36.39
N LEU A 18 24.62 48.73 -37.06
CA LEU A 18 24.27 48.98 -38.46
C LEU A 18 25.24 48.38 -39.50
N ARG A 19 26.34 47.75 -39.09
CA ARG A 19 27.22 46.94 -39.98
C ARG A 19 26.92 45.43 -39.95
N ALA A 20 25.88 45.01 -39.22
CA ALA A 20 25.44 43.62 -39.25
C ALA A 20 24.50 43.39 -40.42
N GLY A 21 25.05 42.96 -41.56
CA GLY A 21 24.24 42.60 -42.72
C GLY A 21 23.13 41.60 -42.36
N PRO A 22 22.00 41.62 -43.08
CA PRO A 22 20.82 40.79 -42.81
C PRO A 22 21.12 39.28 -42.72
N LEU A 23 22.21 38.83 -43.38
CA LEU A 23 22.71 37.46 -43.26
C LEU A 23 23.08 37.04 -41.83
N ARG A 24 23.58 37.96 -40.98
CA ARG A 24 23.96 37.61 -39.59
C ARG A 24 22.74 37.42 -38.69
N TRP A 25 21.65 38.15 -38.95
CA TRP A 25 20.37 37.94 -38.29
C TRP A 25 19.68 36.67 -38.77
N ALA A 26 19.74 36.39 -40.07
CA ALA A 26 19.26 35.14 -40.65
C ALA A 26 19.97 33.91 -40.03
N MET A 27 21.29 33.96 -39.87
CA MET A 27 22.04 32.88 -39.21
C MET A 27 21.71 32.71 -37.71
N ARG A 28 21.40 33.79 -36.99
CA ARG A 28 21.00 33.70 -35.57
C ARG A 28 19.59 33.12 -35.42
N LEU A 29 18.67 33.48 -36.31
CA LEU A 29 17.33 32.88 -36.37
C LEU A 29 17.38 31.39 -36.76
N LEU A 30 18.25 31.03 -37.71
CA LEU A 30 18.46 29.63 -38.10
C LEU A 30 19.01 28.79 -36.93
N LYS A 31 19.98 29.34 -36.16
CA LYS A 31 20.56 28.67 -34.99
C LYS A 31 19.56 28.50 -33.83
N LEU A 32 18.62 29.43 -33.66
CA LEU A 32 17.54 29.31 -32.67
C LEU A 32 16.52 28.23 -33.07
N GLY A 33 16.18 28.11 -34.35
CA GLY A 33 15.30 27.06 -34.85
C GLY A 33 15.89 25.65 -34.75
N VAL A 34 17.17 25.50 -35.08
CA VAL A 34 17.89 24.21 -34.97
C VAL A 34 18.03 23.77 -33.51
N GLY A 35 18.27 24.70 -32.58
CA GLY A 35 18.34 24.41 -31.15
C GLY A 35 17.04 23.89 -30.54
N LEU A 36 15.88 24.28 -31.10
CA LEU A 36 14.58 23.79 -30.64
C LEU A 36 14.34 22.33 -31.06
N VAL A 37 14.74 21.98 -32.29
CA VAL A 37 14.62 20.62 -32.83
C VAL A 37 15.55 19.63 -32.12
N THR A 38 16.76 20.06 -31.73
CA THR A 38 17.70 19.20 -31.01
C THR A 38 17.31 18.96 -29.55
N MET A 39 16.49 19.83 -28.95
CA MET A 39 15.99 19.69 -27.58
C MET A 39 14.69 18.86 -27.50
N GLN A 40 14.00 18.68 -28.62
CA GLN A 40 12.78 17.87 -28.73
C GLN A 40 12.91 16.44 -28.15
N PRO A 41 13.96 15.64 -28.46
CA PRO A 41 14.11 14.30 -27.90
C PRO A 41 14.38 14.30 -26.38
N MET A 42 15.01 15.36 -25.85
CA MET A 42 15.31 15.46 -24.42
C MET A 42 14.05 15.72 -23.60
N ILE A 43 13.14 16.56 -24.12
CA ILE A 43 11.85 16.84 -23.49
C ILE A 43 10.95 15.58 -23.52
N LEU A 44 10.92 14.87 -24.64
CA LEU A 44 10.20 13.59 -24.77
C LEU A 44 10.76 12.53 -23.82
N ALA A 45 12.08 12.40 -23.68
CA ALA A 45 12.71 11.47 -22.75
C ALA A 45 12.41 11.82 -21.28
N LEU A 46 12.39 13.12 -20.94
CA LEU A 46 12.05 13.59 -19.61
C LEU A 46 10.58 13.29 -19.27
N LEU A 47 9.65 13.59 -20.19
CA LEU A 47 8.23 13.29 -20.01
C LEU A 47 7.97 11.78 -19.91
N PHE A 48 8.66 10.97 -20.69
CA PHE A 48 8.56 9.51 -20.63
C PHE A 48 9.09 8.95 -19.29
N ASN A 49 10.21 9.48 -18.80
CA ASN A 49 10.76 9.11 -17.49
C ASN A 49 9.83 9.52 -16.34
N ILE A 50 9.29 10.74 -16.38
CA ILE A 50 8.29 11.20 -15.39
C ILE A 50 7.04 10.32 -15.44
N PHE A 51 6.56 9.96 -16.63
CA PHE A 51 5.41 9.08 -16.80
C PHE A 51 5.66 7.68 -16.22
N LYS A 52 6.82 7.06 -16.49
CA LYS A 52 7.21 5.78 -15.86
C LYS A 52 7.28 5.91 -14.33
N MET A 53 7.82 7.00 -13.82
CA MET A 53 7.94 7.26 -12.38
C MET A 53 6.55 7.35 -11.73
N VAL A 54 5.62 8.10 -12.33
CA VAL A 54 4.23 8.21 -11.87
C VAL A 54 3.51 6.86 -11.91
N VAL A 55 3.71 6.05 -12.96
CA VAL A 55 3.12 4.70 -13.05
C VAL A 55 3.70 3.75 -12.01
N ILE A 56 5.01 3.82 -11.75
CA ILE A 56 5.69 3.02 -10.71
C ILE A 56 5.22 3.42 -9.32
N VAL A 57 5.15 4.72 -9.01
CA VAL A 57 4.64 5.20 -7.71
C VAL A 57 3.18 4.81 -7.51
N ARG A 58 2.35 4.86 -8.57
CA ARG A 58 0.96 4.36 -8.52
C ARG A 58 0.85 2.83 -8.41
N ARG A 59 1.85 2.06 -8.85
CA ARG A 59 1.92 0.60 -8.61
C ARG A 59 2.40 0.30 -7.19
N LEU A 60 3.38 1.04 -6.70
CA LEU A 60 3.92 0.88 -5.34
C LEU A 60 2.88 1.28 -4.29
N MET A 61 2.16 2.38 -4.49
CA MET A 61 1.05 2.80 -3.62
C MET A 61 -0.10 1.79 -3.59
N ARG A 62 -0.43 1.13 -4.71
CA ARG A 62 -1.40 0.02 -4.71
C ARG A 62 -0.89 -1.18 -3.92
N GLY A 63 0.37 -1.58 -4.12
CA GLY A 63 0.97 -2.69 -3.38
C GLY A 63 1.13 -2.48 -1.86
N ILE A 64 1.10 -1.23 -1.38
CA ILE A 64 1.08 -0.90 0.06
C ILE A 64 -0.36 -0.95 0.62
N VAL A 65 -1.37 -0.67 -0.21
CA VAL A 65 -2.80 -0.73 0.17
C VAL A 65 -3.37 -2.15 0.05
N ASP A 66 -2.78 -3.02 -0.79
CA ASP A 66 -3.13 -4.44 -0.91
C ASP A 66 -2.51 -5.33 0.20
N LEU A 67 -2.14 -4.76 1.36
CA LEU A 67 -1.80 -5.52 2.57
C LEU A 67 -3.05 -5.96 3.36
N ASP A 68 -4.22 -6.01 2.71
CA ASP A 68 -5.36 -6.77 3.19
C ASP A 68 -5.29 -8.20 2.63
N MET A 69 -4.88 -9.10 3.52
CA MET A 69 -5.22 -10.53 3.56
C MET A 69 -5.12 -11.31 2.25
N ASP A 70 -3.96 -11.95 2.09
CA ASP A 70 -3.67 -13.08 1.20
C ASP A 70 -4.75 -14.17 1.32
N GLU A 71 -5.74 -14.19 0.41
CA GLU A 71 -6.57 -15.37 0.16
C GLU A 71 -5.79 -16.31 -0.76
N LYS A 72 -4.84 -17.03 -0.16
CA LYS A 72 -4.22 -18.21 -0.78
C LYS A 72 -5.31 -19.27 -0.98
N PRO A 73 -5.55 -19.78 -2.21
CA PRO A 73 -6.49 -20.86 -2.43
C PRO A 73 -5.81 -22.16 -2.02
N GLY A 74 -5.98 -22.52 -0.76
CA GLY A 74 -5.46 -23.75 -0.18
C GLY A 74 -5.86 -23.83 1.28
N MET A 75 -6.65 -24.84 1.61
CA MET A 75 -7.11 -25.21 2.96
C MET A 75 -8.45 -24.60 3.42
N GLY A 76 -9.50 -25.41 3.29
CA GLY A 76 -10.79 -25.30 3.98
C GLY A 76 -11.77 -24.34 3.33
N GLU A 77 -12.82 -24.89 2.71
CA GLU A 77 -14.03 -24.13 2.37
C GLU A 77 -14.50 -23.38 3.63
N SER A 78 -14.57 -22.04 3.55
CA SER A 78 -15.03 -21.24 4.68
C SER A 78 -16.54 -21.44 4.85
N VAL A 79 -16.92 -22.44 5.63
CA VAL A 79 -18.33 -22.70 5.93
C VAL A 79 -18.80 -21.63 6.91
N LYS A 80 -19.82 -20.86 6.52
CA LYS A 80 -20.54 -20.00 7.46
C LYS A 80 -21.21 -20.90 8.51
N SER A 81 -20.72 -20.86 9.74
CA SER A 81 -21.33 -21.62 10.84
C SER A 81 -22.61 -20.91 11.30
N ASN A 82 -23.76 -21.51 11.04
CA ASN A 82 -25.06 -21.04 11.57
C ASN A 82 -25.32 -21.50 13.02
N THR A 83 -24.34 -22.12 13.69
CA THR A 83 -24.44 -22.64 15.05
C THR A 83 -24.06 -21.55 16.05
N THR A 84 -24.80 -21.43 17.15
CA THR A 84 -24.62 -20.41 18.19
C THR A 84 -24.44 -21.05 19.57
N PHE A 85 -24.14 -20.27 20.62
CA PHE A 85 -24.03 -20.81 21.99
C PHE A 85 -25.36 -21.35 22.53
N ALA A 86 -26.49 -20.98 21.92
CA ALA A 86 -27.79 -21.55 22.23
C ALA A 86 -27.89 -23.04 21.86
N ASP A 87 -27.14 -23.48 20.85
CA ASP A 87 -27.18 -24.87 20.34
C ASP A 87 -26.29 -25.85 21.14
N VAL A 88 -25.45 -25.31 22.03
CA VAL A 88 -24.59 -26.11 22.92
C VAL A 88 -25.28 -26.24 24.28
N VAL A 89 -25.35 -27.44 24.86
CA VAL A 89 -25.96 -27.66 26.18
C VAL A 89 -24.98 -28.32 27.14
N GLY A 90 -24.99 -27.91 28.41
CA GLY A 90 -24.28 -28.61 29.50
C GLY A 90 -22.79 -28.29 29.64
N VAL A 91 -22.31 -27.20 29.03
CA VAL A 91 -20.89 -26.80 29.08
C VAL A 91 -20.74 -25.31 29.45
N ASP A 92 -21.41 -24.90 30.52
CA ASP A 92 -21.55 -23.48 30.89
C ASP A 92 -20.21 -22.83 31.29
N GLU A 93 -19.33 -23.59 31.96
CA GLU A 93 -17.99 -23.12 32.34
C GLU A 93 -17.14 -22.80 31.10
N ALA A 94 -17.11 -23.71 30.12
CA ALA A 94 -16.33 -23.51 28.89
C ALA A 94 -16.94 -22.41 28.02
N LYS A 95 -18.27 -22.27 27.96
CA LYS A 95 -18.91 -21.14 27.27
C LYS A 95 -18.44 -19.81 27.84
N ARG A 96 -18.41 -19.69 29.17
CA ARG A 96 -17.98 -18.47 29.86
C ARG A 96 -16.54 -18.10 29.56
N GLU A 97 -15.63 -19.06 29.51
CA GLU A 97 -14.23 -18.79 29.09
C GLU A 97 -14.14 -18.38 27.61
N LEU A 98 -14.98 -18.97 26.76
CA LEU A 98 -14.98 -18.68 25.33
C LEU A 98 -15.68 -17.34 25.00
N GLU A 99 -16.50 -16.78 25.88
CA GLU A 99 -17.10 -15.45 25.71
C GLU A 99 -16.04 -14.35 25.57
N ASP A 100 -14.93 -14.44 26.30
CA ASP A 100 -13.82 -13.49 26.18
C ASP A 100 -13.18 -13.53 24.79
N ILE A 101 -13.11 -14.72 24.20
CA ILE A 101 -12.57 -14.94 22.85
C ILE A 101 -13.54 -14.39 21.81
N VAL A 102 -14.85 -14.62 21.98
CA VAL A 102 -15.87 -14.03 21.11
C VAL A 102 -15.81 -12.50 21.17
N ALA A 103 -15.69 -11.92 22.37
CA ALA A 103 -15.57 -10.48 22.55
C ALA A 103 -14.33 -9.92 21.85
N TYR A 104 -13.20 -10.63 21.93
CA TYR A 104 -11.99 -10.26 21.22
C TYR A 104 -12.16 -10.36 19.70
N LEU A 105 -12.76 -11.43 19.20
CA LEU A 105 -12.97 -11.63 17.75
C LEU A 105 -13.92 -10.58 17.16
N ARG A 106 -14.87 -10.07 17.95
CA ARG A 106 -15.78 -8.98 17.54
C ARG A 106 -15.11 -7.59 17.55
N ASP A 107 -14.30 -7.28 18.57
CA ASP A 107 -13.59 -5.99 18.68
C ASP A 107 -12.17 -6.16 19.23
N PRO A 108 -11.18 -6.48 18.37
CA PRO A 108 -9.79 -6.66 18.79
C PRO A 108 -9.13 -5.32 19.21
N GLY A 109 -9.66 -4.20 18.72
CA GLY A 109 -9.16 -2.86 19.01
C GLY A 109 -9.33 -2.48 20.48
N ARG A 110 -10.45 -2.88 21.10
CA ARG A 110 -10.69 -2.69 22.54
C ARG A 110 -9.63 -3.35 23.42
N PHE A 111 -9.18 -4.54 23.06
CA PHE A 111 -8.18 -5.29 23.84
C PHE A 111 -6.77 -4.75 23.63
N THR A 112 -6.44 -4.31 22.40
CA THR A 112 -5.12 -3.75 22.08
C THR A 112 -4.89 -2.41 22.79
N ARG A 113 -5.92 -1.57 22.93
CA ARG A 113 -5.85 -0.29 23.67
C ARG A 113 -5.55 -0.46 25.16
N LEU A 114 -5.95 -1.57 25.74
CA LEU A 114 -5.71 -1.90 27.15
C LEU A 114 -4.36 -2.61 27.37
N GLY A 115 -3.55 -2.79 26.31
CA GLY A 115 -2.30 -3.56 26.37
C GLY A 115 -2.53 -5.08 26.53
N GLY A 116 -3.74 -5.55 26.27
CA GLY A 116 -4.11 -6.96 26.39
C GLY A 116 -3.44 -7.80 25.30
N LYS A 117 -2.77 -8.88 25.71
CA LYS A 117 -2.19 -9.86 24.79
C LYS A 117 -3.22 -10.94 24.48
N MET A 118 -3.55 -11.12 23.22
CA MET A 118 -4.44 -12.20 22.77
C MET A 118 -3.81 -13.58 23.03
N THR A 119 -4.63 -14.53 23.50
CA THR A 119 -4.29 -15.95 23.51
C THR A 119 -4.15 -16.45 22.07
N LYS A 120 -3.01 -17.09 21.76
CA LYS A 120 -2.69 -17.52 20.40
C LYS A 120 -3.54 -18.70 19.89
N GLY A 121 -4.20 -19.43 20.79
CA GLY A 121 -5.05 -20.56 20.45
C GLY A 121 -5.66 -21.20 21.69
N VAL A 122 -6.72 -21.98 21.47
CA VAL A 122 -7.41 -22.75 22.51
C VAL A 122 -7.41 -24.21 22.10
N LEU A 123 -7.08 -25.08 23.06
CA LEU A 123 -7.16 -26.53 22.88
C LEU A 123 -8.35 -27.06 23.68
N LEU A 124 -9.37 -27.53 22.97
CA LEU A 124 -10.51 -28.23 23.59
C LEU A 124 -10.20 -29.72 23.66
N TRP A 125 -10.08 -30.28 24.87
CA TRP A 125 -9.81 -31.71 25.08
C TRP A 125 -10.92 -32.37 25.90
N GLY A 126 -11.06 -33.69 25.78
CA GLY A 126 -12.01 -34.49 26.56
C GLY A 126 -12.50 -35.73 25.82
N PRO A 127 -13.38 -36.55 26.42
CA PRO A 127 -13.95 -37.75 25.81
C PRO A 127 -14.60 -37.50 24.44
N PRO A 128 -14.61 -38.45 23.50
CA PRO A 128 -15.32 -38.28 22.24
C PRO A 128 -16.82 -38.04 22.47
N GLY A 129 -17.46 -37.24 21.61
CA GLY A 129 -18.90 -36.94 21.71
C GLY A 129 -19.30 -35.80 22.64
N THR A 130 -18.37 -35.15 23.35
CA THR A 130 -18.69 -34.00 24.25
C THR A 130 -18.89 -32.66 23.53
N GLY A 131 -19.15 -32.67 22.22
CA GLY A 131 -19.46 -31.45 21.48
C GLY A 131 -18.31 -30.46 21.27
N LYS A 132 -17.04 -30.85 21.41
CA LYS A 132 -15.87 -29.95 21.20
C LYS A 132 -15.89 -29.22 19.85
N THR A 133 -16.10 -29.95 18.77
CA THR A 133 -16.20 -29.38 17.41
C THR A 133 -17.43 -28.50 17.26
N LEU A 134 -18.53 -28.84 17.94
CA LEU A 134 -19.78 -28.07 17.93
C LEU A 134 -19.60 -26.75 18.69
N LEU A 135 -18.90 -26.77 19.83
CA LEU A 135 -18.53 -25.60 20.60
C LEU A 135 -17.62 -24.66 19.79
N ALA A 136 -16.62 -25.20 19.07
CA ALA A 136 -15.76 -24.39 18.20
C ALA A 136 -16.54 -23.71 17.07
N ARG A 137 -17.53 -24.39 16.47
CA ARG A 137 -18.45 -23.79 15.48
C ARG A 137 -19.35 -22.72 16.10
N ALA A 138 -19.83 -22.95 17.32
CA ALA A 138 -20.65 -21.99 18.04
C ALA A 138 -19.88 -20.70 18.35
N VAL A 139 -18.60 -20.78 18.74
CA VAL A 139 -17.73 -19.61 18.93
C VAL A 139 -17.61 -18.78 17.65
N ALA A 140 -17.40 -19.44 16.51
CA ALA A 140 -17.30 -18.76 15.22
C ALA A 140 -18.63 -18.10 14.79
N GLY A 141 -19.75 -18.79 15.02
CA GLY A 141 -21.08 -18.25 14.76
C GLY A 141 -21.43 -17.05 15.65
N GLU A 142 -21.08 -17.10 16.93
CA GLU A 142 -21.23 -15.97 17.86
C GLU A 142 -20.35 -14.78 17.46
N ALA A 143 -19.10 -15.03 17.07
CA ALA A 143 -18.22 -13.95 16.63
C ALA A 143 -18.54 -13.42 15.23
N GLY A 144 -19.32 -14.16 14.43
CA GLY A 144 -19.63 -13.80 13.04
C GLY A 144 -18.43 -13.91 12.09
N VAL A 145 -17.45 -14.75 12.43
CA VAL A 145 -16.20 -14.95 11.67
C VAL A 145 -16.26 -16.27 10.90
N PRO A 146 -15.58 -16.39 9.74
CA PRO A 146 -15.53 -17.64 8.99
C PRO A 146 -14.86 -18.76 9.81
N PHE A 147 -15.51 -19.93 9.85
CA PHE A 147 -14.98 -21.11 10.54
C PHE A 147 -14.17 -21.97 9.57
N LYS A 148 -12.87 -22.12 9.82
CA LYS A 148 -11.99 -23.04 9.09
C LYS A 148 -11.85 -24.34 9.88
N TYR A 149 -12.07 -25.45 9.20
CA TYR A 149 -11.89 -26.79 9.75
C TYR A 149 -10.86 -27.53 8.90
N ALA A 150 -9.93 -28.19 9.58
CA ALA A 150 -8.99 -29.13 8.96
C ALA A 150 -8.81 -30.31 9.90
N SER A 151 -8.79 -31.52 9.34
CA SER A 151 -8.53 -32.74 10.10
C SER A 151 -7.02 -32.98 10.21
N GLY A 152 -6.55 -33.46 11.36
CA GLY A 152 -5.13 -33.81 11.55
C GLY A 152 -4.60 -34.78 10.48
N SER A 153 -5.45 -35.70 10.02
CA SER A 153 -5.12 -36.65 8.95
C SER A 153 -4.90 -36.00 7.58
N GLU A 154 -5.52 -34.85 7.30
CA GLU A 154 -5.31 -34.10 6.05
C GLU A 154 -3.90 -33.49 5.98
N PHE A 155 -3.23 -33.33 7.13
CA PHE A 155 -1.87 -32.79 7.17
C PHE A 155 -0.80 -33.86 6.90
N GLU A 156 -1.09 -35.16 7.07
CA GLU A 156 -0.12 -36.21 6.73
C GLU A 156 0.08 -36.34 5.21
N GLU A 157 -0.94 -36.07 4.41
CA GLU A 157 -0.87 -36.16 2.94
C GLU A 157 -0.13 -34.97 2.28
N MET A 158 0.01 -33.85 2.98
CA MET A 158 0.64 -32.63 2.42
C MET A 158 2.17 -32.57 2.58
N TYR A 159 2.77 -33.44 3.41
CA TYR A 159 4.19 -33.41 3.75
C TYR A 159 4.95 -34.71 3.42
N VAL A 160 4.33 -35.64 2.67
CA VAL A 160 4.98 -36.85 2.14
C VAL A 160 5.32 -36.67 0.67
#